data_AF-A0A9D1MTW2-F1
#
_entry.id   AF-A0A9D1MTW2-F1
#
_cell.length_a   1.000
_cell.length_b   1.000
_cell.length_c   1.000
_cell.angle_alpha   90.00
_cell.angle_beta   90.00
_cell.angle_gamma   90.00
#
_symmetry.space_group_name_H-M   'P 1'
#
loop_
_entity.id
_entity.type
_entity.pdbx_description
1 polymer ?
#
loop_
_entity_poly.entity_id
_entity_poly.type
_entity_poly.pdbx_seq_one_letter_code
_entity_poly.pdbx_strand_id
1 'polypeptide(L)'
;MQTLGVYRPEYDRVIDVYSGIIEQYEKLKKSVDTEAMQVRSPAVITLEKLRADIAKYSDLLCLNPKAFEKADVKPKPKETALEAALRKLGGA
;
A
#
# COMPACT_ATOMS: atom_id res chain seq x y z
N MET A 1 -5.52 -3.83 -0.31
CA MET A 1 -5.48 -3.86 -1.80
C MET A 1 -6.55 -4.76 -2.41
N GLN A 2 -6.75 -6.01 -1.96
CA GLN A 2 -7.70 -6.94 -2.61
C GLN A 2 -9.17 -6.49 -2.59
N THR A 3 -9.64 -5.90 -1.48
CA THR A 3 -11.00 -5.34 -1.38
C THR A 3 -11.18 -4.11 -2.27
N LEU A 4 -10.12 -3.33 -2.44
CA LEU A 4 -10.10 -2.13 -3.29
C LEU A 4 -9.96 -2.47 -4.78
N GLY A 5 -9.69 -3.73 -5.15
CA GLY A 5 -9.51 -4.13 -6.56
C GLY A 5 -8.20 -3.64 -7.21
N VAL A 6 -7.29 -3.05 -6.44
CA VAL A 6 -6.01 -2.50 -6.93
C VAL A 6 -4.85 -3.49 -6.90
N TYR A 7 -5.07 -4.67 -6.32
CA TYR A 7 -4.02 -5.68 -6.22
C TYR A 7 -3.68 -6.26 -7.60
N ARG A 8 -2.39 -6.34 -7.90
CA ARG A 8 -1.84 -7.05 -9.05
C ARG A 8 -0.57 -7.80 -8.61
N PRO A 9 -0.28 -8.98 -9.16
CA PRO A 9 0.90 -9.77 -8.77
C PRO A 9 2.21 -9.03 -9.07
N GLU A 10 2.23 -8.14 -10.07
CA GLU A 10 3.41 -7.32 -10.39
C GLU A 10 3.78 -6.34 -9.26
N TYR A 11 2.86 -6.08 -8.33
CA TYR A 11 3.10 -5.22 -7.18
C TYR A 11 3.68 -5.95 -5.97
N ASP A 12 3.80 -7.28 -5.96
CA ASP A 12 4.25 -8.03 -4.78
C ASP A 12 5.58 -7.51 -4.23
N ARG A 13 6.56 -7.30 -5.11
CA ARG A 13 7.86 -6.75 -4.70
C ARG A 13 7.77 -5.34 -4.12
N VAL A 14 6.84 -4.52 -4.62
CA VAL A 14 6.63 -3.14 -4.13
C VAL A 14 5.89 -3.17 -2.79
N ILE A 15 4.95 -4.10 -2.60
CA ILE A 15 4.24 -4.35 -1.35
C ILE A 15 5.22 -4.76 -0.25
N ASP A 16 6.15 -5.67 -0.56
CA ASP A 16 7.20 -6.11 0.37
C ASP A 16 8.13 -4.97 0.79
N VAL A 17 8.53 -4.12 -0.16
CA VAL A 17 9.35 -2.94 0.15
C VAL A 17 8.55 -1.95 1.01
N TYR A 18 7.28 -1.72 0.68
CA TYR A 18 6.42 -0.80 1.43
C TYR A 18 6.21 -1.24 2.88
N SER A 19 5.95 -2.54 3.12
CA SER A 19 5.82 -3.08 4.47
C SER A 19 7.14 -2.94 5.26
N GLY A 20 8.29 -3.20 4.62
CA GLY A 20 9.60 -2.99 5.22
C GLY A 20 9.86 -1.54 5.64
N ILE A 21 9.47 -0.57 4.81
CA ILE A 21 9.61 0.87 5.13
C ILE A 21 8.72 1.25 6.33
N ILE A 22 7.49 0.72 6.40
CA ILE A 22 6.60 0.95 7.55
C ILE A 22 7.22 0.42 8.84
N GLU A 23 7.74 -0.81 8.83
CA GLU A 23 8.37 -1.38 10.01
C GLU A 23 9.59 -0.56 10.47
N GLN A 24 10.43 -0.12 9.52
CA GLN A 24 11.58 0.73 9.82
C GLN A 24 11.14 2.06 10.44
N TYR A 25 10.10 2.68 9.89
CA TYR A 25 9.52 3.90 10.42
C TYR A 25 9.00 3.72 11.85
N GLU A 26 8.28 2.63 12.13
CA GLU A 26 7.77 2.36 13.47
C GLU A 26 8.88 2.08 14.48
N LYS A 27 9.89 1.29 14.11
CA LYS A 27 11.06 1.01 14.94
C LYS A 27 11.81 2.30 15.26
N LEU A 28 12.08 3.13 14.25
CA LEU A 28 12.78 4.39 14.42
C LEU A 28 11.95 5.38 15.26
N LYS A 29 10.64 5.47 15.03
CA LYS A 29 9.73 6.32 15.81
C LYS A 29 9.71 5.95 17.29
N LYS A 30 9.81 4.65 17.63
CA LYS A 30 9.90 4.19 19.02
C LYS A 30 11.26 4.52 19.67
N SER A 31 12.33 4.57 18.87
CA SER A 31 13.68 4.88 19.35
C SER A 31 14.01 6.37 19.45
N VAL A 32 13.22 7.24 18.80
CA VAL A 32 13.41 8.69 18.85
C VAL A 32 12.67 9.23 20.06
N ASP A 33 13.41 9.63 21.08
CA ASP A 33 12.83 10.36 22.22
C ASP A 33 12.22 11.69 21.80
N THR A 34 11.16 12.09 22.48
CA THR A 34 10.42 13.33 22.23
C THR A 34 11.30 14.59 22.25
N GLU A 35 12.40 14.58 23.02
CA GLU A 35 13.39 15.67 23.06
C GLU A 35 14.27 15.69 21.81
N ALA A 36 14.66 14.52 21.29
CA ALA A 36 15.39 14.39 20.03
C ALA A 36 14.54 14.77 18.81
N MET A 37 13.23 14.98 19.00
CA MET A 37 12.28 15.49 18.01
C MET A 37 12.25 17.03 17.97
N GLN A 38 12.67 17.72 19.05
CA GLN A 38 12.77 19.18 19.10
C GLN A 38 14.04 19.70 18.42
N VAL A 39 15.12 18.93 18.49
CA VAL A 39 16.35 19.19 17.73
C VAL A 39 16.26 18.40 16.43
N ARG A 40 16.51 19.03 15.27
CA ARG A 40 16.50 18.35 13.96
C ARG A 40 17.68 17.39 13.81
N SER A 41 17.67 16.34 14.61
CA SER A 41 18.68 15.30 14.68
C SER A 41 18.66 14.45 13.40
N PRO A 42 19.76 13.75 13.07
CA PRO A 42 19.80 12.84 11.91
C PRO A 42 18.67 11.80 11.92
N ALA A 43 18.23 11.37 13.11
CA ALA A 43 17.11 10.45 13.27
C ALA A 43 15.77 11.07 12.84
N VAL A 44 15.52 12.34 13.19
CA VAL A 44 14.33 13.08 12.74
C VAL A 44 14.35 13.28 11.22
N ILE A 45 15.49 13.64 10.64
CA ILE A 45 15.62 13.79 9.18
C ILE A 45 15.31 12.46 8.47
N THR A 46 15.73 11.34 9.07
CA THR A 46 15.45 10.00 8.54
C THR A 46 13.97 9.66 8.66
N LEU A 47 13.31 10.00 9.77
CA LEU A 47 11.86 9.86 9.91
C LEU A 47 11.08 10.68 8.89
N GLU A 48 11.50 11.92 8.62
CA GLU A 48 10.88 12.78 7.60
C GLU A 48 11.00 12.16 6.20
N LYS A 49 12.17 11.61 5.85
CA LYS A 49 12.38 10.90 4.58
C LYS A 49 11.50 9.66 4.48
N LEU A 50 11.48 8.82 5.52
CA LEU A 50 10.64 7.62 5.57
C LEU A 50 9.15 7.98 5.41
N ARG A 51 8.67 9.09 6.00
CA ARG A 51 7.29 9.56 5.79
C ARG A 51 7.02 9.93 4.33
N ALA A 52 7.95 10.62 3.68
CA ALA A 52 7.82 10.97 2.26
C ALA A 52 7.81 9.72 1.37
N ASP A 53 8.67 8.74 1.67
CA ASP A 53 8.71 7.47 0.95
C ASP A 53 7.42 6.67 1.16
N ILE A 54 6.90 6.57 2.39
CA ILE A 54 5.61 5.92 2.68
C ILE A 54 4.49 6.55 1.87
N ALA A 55 4.40 7.89 1.81
CA ALA A 55 3.40 8.57 1.02
C ALA A 55 3.55 8.23 -0.48
N LYS A 56 4.78 8.28 -1.01
CA LYS A 56 5.08 7.97 -2.41
C LYS A 56 4.73 6.53 -2.79
N TYR A 57 5.11 5.55 -1.98
CA TYR A 57 4.79 4.14 -2.26
C TYR A 57 3.31 3.82 -2.04
N SER A 58 2.64 4.51 -1.09
CA SER A 58 1.19 4.44 -0.94
C SER A 58 0.46 4.95 -2.19
N ASP A 59 0.97 6.01 -2.82
CA ASP A 59 0.43 6.54 -4.08
C ASP A 59 0.62 5.54 -5.22
N LEU A 60 1.82 4.96 -5.35
CA LEU A 60 2.14 3.93 -6.37
C LEU A 60 1.25 2.69 -6.25
N LEU A 61 0.94 2.27 -5.02
CA LEU A 61 0.06 1.12 -4.74
C LEU A 61 -1.43 1.49 -4.79
N CYS A 62 -1.79 2.73 -5.11
CA CYS A 62 -3.17 3.23 -5.15
C CYS A 62 -3.92 3.00 -3.83
N LEU A 63 -3.20 3.08 -2.69
CA LEU A 63 -3.75 2.87 -1.36
C LEU A 63 -4.38 4.12 -0.76
N ASN A 64 -4.12 5.30 -1.32
CA ASN A 64 -4.73 6.54 -0.89
C ASN A 64 -5.92 6.94 -1.78
N PRO A 65 -6.87 7.73 -1.26
CA PRO A 65 -8.06 8.14 -2.02
C PRO A 65 -7.71 8.89 -3.31
N LYS A 66 -6.67 9.74 -3.26
CA LYS A 66 -6.24 10.56 -4.39
C LYS A 66 -5.68 9.74 -5.56
N ALA A 67 -4.85 8.72 -5.30
CA ALA A 67 -4.34 7.87 -6.37
C ALA A 67 -5.39 6.84 -6.78
N PHE A 68 -6.26 6.41 -5.88
CA PHE A 68 -7.38 5.52 -6.21
C PHE A 68 -8.36 6.15 -7.20
N GLU A 69 -8.72 7.43 -7.04
CA GLU A 69 -9.59 8.15 -7.98
C GLU A 69 -8.94 8.42 -9.35
N LYS A 70 -7.61 8.56 -9.38
CA LYS A 70 -6.84 8.79 -10.62
C LYS A 70 -6.53 7.50 -11.36
N ALA A 71 -6.36 6.41 -10.63
CA ALA A 71 -6.24 5.11 -11.23
C ALA A 71 -7.63 4.74 -11.75
N ASP A 72 -7.74 4.50 -13.04
CA ASP A 72 -8.94 3.91 -13.66
C ASP A 72 -9.02 2.44 -13.21
N VAL A 73 -9.23 2.23 -11.90
CA VAL A 73 -9.27 0.93 -11.25
C VAL A 73 -10.51 0.26 -11.77
N LYS A 74 -10.35 -0.50 -12.87
CA LYS A 74 -11.41 -1.33 -13.40
C LYS A 74 -11.94 -2.18 -12.24
N PRO A 75 -13.22 -2.04 -11.87
CA PRO A 75 -13.79 -2.87 -10.81
C PRO A 75 -13.55 -4.33 -11.19
N LYS A 76 -13.30 -5.18 -10.18
CA LYS A 76 -13.16 -6.63 -10.39
C LYS A 76 -14.26 -7.07 -11.36
N PRO A 77 -13.93 -7.81 -12.44
CA PRO A 77 -14.96 -8.34 -13.33
C PRO A 77 -15.96 -9.09 -12.46
N LYS A 78 -17.19 -8.60 -12.43
CA LYS A 78 -18.28 -9.30 -11.75
C LYS A 78 -18.45 -10.62 -12.49
N GLU A 79 -18.49 -11.74 -11.77
CA GLU A 79 -18.83 -13.05 -12.36
C GLU A 79 -20.05 -12.85 -13.25
N THR A 80 -19.89 -13.15 -14.53
CA THR A 80 -20.99 -13.06 -15.49
C THR A 80 -22.03 -14.13 -15.14
N ALA A 81 -23.30 -13.90 -15.51
CA ALA A 81 -24.36 -14.88 -15.29
C ALA A 81 -24.02 -16.26 -15.90
N LEU A 82 -23.22 -16.26 -16.98
CA LEU A 82 -22.68 -17.46 -17.62
C LEU A 82 -21.62 -18.15 -16.77
N GLU A 83 -20.65 -17.43 -16.21
CA GLU A 83 -19.64 -18.00 -15.29
C GLU A 83 -20.29 -18.58 -14.04
N ALA A 84 -21.28 -17.88 -13.46
CA ALA A 84 -22.04 -18.38 -12.32
C ALA A 84 -22.85 -19.65 -12.65
N ALA A 85 -23.38 -19.75 -13.88
CA ALA A 85 -24.09 -20.94 -14.36
C ALA A 85 -23.13 -22.11 -14.61
N LEU A 86 -21.97 -21.88 -15.24
CA LEU A 86 -20.93 -22.88 -15.49
C LEU A 86 -20.39 -23.47 -14.19
N ARG A 87 -20.18 -22.64 -13.17
CA ARG A 87 -19.73 -23.07 -11.85
C ARG A 87 -20.77 -23.93 -11.12
N LYS A 88 -22.06 -23.65 -11.30
CA LYS A 88 -23.16 -24.48 -10.77
C LYS A 88 -23.30 -25.81 -11.52
N LEU A 89 -22.90 -25.86 -12.78
CA LEU A 89 -22.97 -27.04 -13.64
C LEU A 89 -21.71 -27.94 -13.55
N GLY A 90 -20.72 -27.59 -12.73
CA GLY A 90 -19.51 -28.39 -12.54
C GLY A 90 -18.48 -28.27 -13.67
N GLY A 91 -18.55 -27.19 -14.47
CA GLY A 91 -17.49 -26.85 -15.42
C GLY A 91 -16.27 -26.29 -14.67
N ALA A 92 -15.13 -26.94 -14.88
CA ALA A 92 -13.82 -26.65 -14.29
C ALA A 92 -13.39 -25.17 -14.37
#